data_AF-C5LDH0-F1
#
_entry.id   AF-C5LDH0-F1
#
_cell.length_a   1.000
_cell.length_b   1.000
_cell.length_c   1.000
_cell.angle_alpha   90.00
_cell.angle_beta   90.00
_cell.angle_gamma   90.00
#
_symmetry.space_group_name_H-M   'P 1'
#
loop_
_entity.id
_entity.type
_entity.pdbx_description
1 polymer ?
#
loop_
_entity_poly.entity_id
_entity_poly.type
_entity_poly.pdbx_seq_one_letter_code
_entity_poly.pdbx_strand_id
1 'polypeptide(L)' 'PLLQAGGSMQLKRRWDDDTVFKNQSRNQPKGKKRFINDAVRSDFHRKFLDRYIL' A
#
# COMPACT_ATOMS: atom_id res chain seq x y z
N PRO A 1 -44.86 18.24 10.22
CA PRO A 1 -43.52 18.30 9.58
C PRO A 1 -42.73 17.02 9.88
N LEU A 2 -42.12 16.46 8.84
CA LEU A 2 -41.71 15.07 8.71
C LEU A 2 -40.73 14.58 9.81
N LEU A 3 -41.04 13.43 10.40
CA LEU A 3 -40.18 12.64 11.27
C LEU A 3 -38.98 12.12 10.48
N GLN A 4 -37.76 12.46 10.87
CA GLN A 4 -36.60 11.63 10.54
C GLN A 4 -36.00 11.13 11.84
N ALA A 5 -36.47 9.95 12.23
CA ALA A 5 -35.93 9.18 13.34
C ALA A 5 -34.41 9.12 13.20
N GLY A 6 -33.71 9.51 14.26
CA GLY A 6 -32.28 9.29 14.46
C GLY A 6 -31.99 7.80 14.59
N GLY A 7 -32.21 7.06 13.50
CA GLY A 7 -31.81 5.67 13.36
C GLY A 7 -30.30 5.63 13.40
N SER A 8 -29.78 5.11 14.50
CA SER A 8 -28.38 4.74 14.67
C SER A 8 -27.89 4.01 13.42
N MET A 9 -27.11 4.70 12.58
CA MET A 9 -26.23 4.04 11.63
C MET A 9 -25.27 3.22 12.48
N GLN A 10 -25.63 1.97 12.76
CA GLN A 10 -24.69 0.98 13.24
C GLN A 10 -23.68 0.82 12.11
N LEU A 11 -22.63 1.64 12.12
CA LEU A 11 -21.53 1.52 11.20
C LEU A 11 -20.95 0.13 11.48
N LYS A 12 -21.33 -0.85 10.65
CA LYS A 12 -20.97 -2.24 10.84
C LYS A 12 -19.46 -2.32 10.91
N ARG A 13 -18.94 -2.68 12.08
CA ARG A 13 -17.50 -2.74 12.35
C ARG A 13 -16.84 -3.59 11.27
N ARG A 14 -15.89 -3.01 10.56
CA ARG A 14 -15.19 -3.73 9.51
C ARG A 14 -14.21 -4.71 10.15
N TRP A 15 -13.94 -5.81 9.47
CA TRP A 15 -13.01 -6.84 9.94
C TRP A 15 -11.59 -6.29 10.18
N ASP A 16 -11.22 -5.20 9.49
CA ASP A 16 -9.94 -4.52 9.59
C ASP A 16 -9.92 -3.36 10.61
N ASP A 17 -10.98 -3.13 11.38
CA ASP A 17 -11.06 -1.98 12.28
C ASP A 17 -10.05 -2.03 13.45
N ASP A 18 -9.73 -3.22 13.96
CA ASP A 18 -8.74 -3.42 15.03
C ASP A 18 -7.29 -3.50 14.51
N THR A 19 -7.08 -3.39 13.20
CA THR A 19 -5.72 -3.47 12.66
C THR A 19 -4.91 -2.25 13.09
N VAL A 20 -3.75 -2.50 13.70
CA VAL A 20 -2.85 -1.46 14.23
C VAL A 20 -2.16 -0.64 13.13
N PHE A 21 -1.97 -1.23 11.95
CA PHE A 21 -1.36 -0.56 10.79
C PHE A 21 -2.35 -0.49 9.64
N LYS A 22 -2.74 0.73 9.26
CA LYS A 22 -3.63 0.99 8.13
C LYS A 22 -2.91 1.84 7.09
N ASN A 23 -3.16 1.59 5.80
CA ASN A 23 -2.75 2.47 4.70
C ASN A 23 -1.24 2.80 4.60
N GLN A 24 -0.35 1.88 4.99
CA GLN A 24 1.09 2.14 5.10
C GLN A 24 1.77 2.56 3.78
N SER A 25 1.18 2.20 2.64
CA SER A 25 1.71 2.50 1.30
C SER A 25 0.85 3.45 0.47
N ARG A 26 -0.16 4.11 1.06
CA ARG A 26 -1.19 4.86 0.32
C ARG A 26 -0.62 5.88 -0.68
N ASN A 27 0.47 6.55 -0.30
CA ASN A 27 1.13 7.57 -1.14
C ASN A 27 2.58 7.20 -1.47
N GLN A 28 2.94 5.91 -1.44
CA GLN A 28 4.30 5.51 -1.72
C GLN A 28 4.65 5.84 -3.18
N PRO A 29 5.76 6.56 -3.45
CA PRO A 29 6.14 6.90 -4.81
C PRO A 29 6.46 5.61 -5.59
N LYS A 30 5.85 5.47 -6.77
CA LYS A 30 6.20 4.40 -7.70
C LYS A 30 7.64 4.59 -8.16
N GLY A 31 8.38 3.48 -8.30
CA GLY A 31 9.75 3.51 -8.80
C GLY A 31 9.83 4.21 -10.15
N LYS A 32 10.60 5.31 -10.23
CA LYS A 32 10.84 6.02 -11.49
C LYS A 32 11.75 5.17 -12.38
N LYS A 33 11.46 5.11 -13.69
CA LYS A 33 12.39 4.51 -14.65
C LYS A 33 13.66 5.35 -14.66
N ARG A 34 14.78 4.72 -14.35
CA ARG A 34 16.12 5.34 -14.37
C ARG A 34 17.11 4.39 -15.03
N PHE A 35 18.13 4.98 -15.64
CA PHE A 35 19.30 4.25 -16.09
C PHE A 35 20.45 4.51 -15.12
N ILE A 36 21.19 3.47 -14.76
CA ILE A 36 22.35 3.54 -13.89
C ILE A 36 23.53 2.93 -14.65
N ASN A 37 24.58 3.71 -14.86
CA ASN A 37 25.82 3.25 -15.47
C ASN A 37 26.74 2.56 -14.43
N ASP A 38 26.22 1.51 -13.80
CA ASP A 38 26.91 0.66 -12.82
C ASP A 38 26.23 -0.71 -12.85
N ALA A 39 26.96 -1.74 -13.28
CA ALA A 39 26.40 -3.07 -13.51
C ALA A 39 25.82 -3.69 -12.22
N VAL A 40 26.50 -3.55 -11.09
CA VAL A 40 26.10 -4.19 -9.82
C VAL A 40 25.03 -3.39 -9.07
N ARG A 41 24.97 -2.07 -9.26
CA ARG A 41 23.92 -1.25 -8.62
C ARG A 41 22.68 -1.06 -9.48
N SER A 42 22.70 -1.52 -10.72
CA SER A 42 21.58 -1.40 -11.66
C SER A 42 20.30 -2.03 -11.11
N ASP A 43 19.16 -1.45 -11.48
CA ASP A 43 17.85 -1.99 -11.11
C ASP A 43 17.65 -3.40 -11.74
N PHE A 44 18.35 -3.72 -12.83
CA PHE A 44 18.39 -5.06 -13.40
C PHE A 44 19.10 -6.05 -12.46
N HIS A 45 20.31 -5.74 -12.01
CA HIS A 45 21.09 -6.64 -11.15
C HIS A 45 20.37 -6.88 -9.82
N ARG A 46 19.78 -5.84 -9.21
CA ARG A 46 18.97 -6.01 -7.99
C ARG A 46 17.80 -6.99 -8.20
N LYS A 47 17.06 -6.86 -9.30
CA LYS A 47 15.96 -7.77 -9.65
C LYS A 47 16.42 -9.19 -9.98
N PHE A 48 17.60 -9.32 -10.57
CA PHE A 48 18.20 -10.63 -10.85
C PHE A 48 18.51 -11.37 -9.54
N LEU A 49 19.17 -10.71 -8.58
CA LEU A 49 19.47 -11.29 -7.27
C LEU A 49 18.18 -11.69 -6.52
N ASP A 50 17.19 -10.80 -6.50
CA ASP A 50 15.88 -11.02 -5.86
C ASP A 50 15.09 -12.19 -6.45
N ARG A 51 15.30 -12.49 -7.74
CA ARG A 51 14.57 -13.58 -8.43
C ARG A 51 15.28 -14.92 -8.35
N TYR A 52 16.61 -14.93 -8.35
CA TYR A 52 17.39 -16.14 -8.61
C TYR A 52 18.34 -16.55 -7.48
N ILE A 53 18.55 -15.70 -6.46
CA ILE A 53 19.52 -15.96 -5.39
C ILE A 53 18.88 -15.83 -4.00
N LEU A 54 18.18 -14.73 -3.74
CA LEU A 54 17.42 -14.49 -2.50
C LEU A 54 16.07 -15.21 -2.55
#